data_AF-A0A9E5DEU8-F1
#
_entry.id   AF-A0A9E5DEU8-F1
#
_cell.length_a   1.000
_cell.length_b   1.000
_cell.length_c   1.000
_cell.angle_alpha   90.00
_cell.angle_beta   90.00
_cell.angle_gamma   90.00
#
_symmetry.space_group_name_H-M   'P 1'
#
loop_
_entity.id
_entity.type
_entity.pdbx_description
1 polymer ?
#
loop_
_entity_poly.entity_id
_entity_poly.type
_entity_poly.pdbx_seq_one_letter_code
_entity_poly.pdbx_strand_id
1 'polypeptide(L)'
;MTSRMHTPHTTCPSCHEEVYLDELVGGRCPLCGYSLDEDDGACSEYEEAIERSDLGWMIFQFYVFKRFCSEGANPLQVMQVLSRYEELAQCNPADAEKMQFALEVPMSRWERLLPKRCNKCGRLFVKGGKAVISGDLAAPDHVKTYTCPSC
;
A
#
# COMPACT_ATOMS: atom_id res chain seq x y z
N MET A 1 -18.91 -27.87 49.33
CA MET A 1 -18.72 -26.65 48.51
C MET A 1 -17.26 -26.26 48.59
N THR A 2 -16.42 -26.80 47.71
CA THR A 2 -15.00 -26.45 47.63
C THR A 2 -14.81 -25.53 46.44
N SER A 3 -14.42 -24.30 46.74
CA SER A 3 -14.19 -23.23 45.77
C SER A 3 -13.03 -23.61 44.84
N ARG A 4 -13.32 -24.07 43.62
CA ARG A 4 -12.35 -24.35 42.54
C ARG A 4 -11.96 -23.06 41.80
N MET A 5 -11.74 -21.96 42.51
CA MET A 5 -11.58 -20.63 41.90
C MET A 5 -10.22 -20.39 41.22
N HIS A 6 -9.33 -21.39 41.15
CA HIS A 6 -7.97 -21.23 40.59
C HIS A 6 -7.51 -22.39 39.69
N THR A 7 -8.41 -23.24 39.21
CA THR A 7 -8.04 -24.21 38.19
C THR A 7 -8.10 -23.52 36.82
N PRO A 8 -7.03 -23.56 35.99
CA PRO A 8 -7.06 -22.94 34.67
C PRO A 8 -8.15 -23.60 33.82
N HIS A 9 -9.08 -22.77 33.35
CA HIS A 9 -10.25 -23.17 32.58
C HIS A 9 -10.34 -22.30 31.32
N THR A 10 -10.96 -22.85 30.29
CA THR A 10 -11.25 -22.18 29.02
C THR A 10 -12.67 -22.52 28.59
N THR A 11 -13.24 -21.75 27.68
CA THR A 11 -14.56 -22.04 27.13
C THR A 11 -14.39 -22.75 25.80
N CYS A 12 -15.03 -23.90 25.62
CA CYS A 12 -14.94 -24.63 24.35
C CYS A 12 -15.59 -23.81 23.22
N PRO A 13 -14.90 -23.52 22.10
CA PRO A 13 -15.45 -22.70 21.01
C PRO A 13 -16.57 -23.39 20.23
N SER A 14 -16.73 -24.72 20.36
CA SER A 14 -17.76 -25.48 19.66
C SER A 14 -19.07 -25.62 20.46
N CYS A 15 -19.00 -25.97 21.75
CA CYS A 15 -20.19 -26.18 22.57
C CYS A 15 -20.44 -25.06 23.59
N HIS A 16 -19.54 -24.07 23.68
CA HIS A 16 -19.60 -22.90 24.56
C HIS A 16 -19.71 -23.21 26.06
N GLU A 17 -19.38 -24.43 26.45
CA GLU A 17 -19.34 -24.83 27.86
C GLU A 17 -17.96 -24.53 28.45
N GLU A 18 -17.93 -24.25 29.76
CA GLU A 18 -16.68 -24.12 30.51
C GLU A 18 -16.00 -25.50 30.65
N VAL A 19 -14.73 -25.57 30.25
CA VAL A 19 -13.92 -26.78 30.29
C VAL A 19 -12.65 -26.50 31.07
N TYR A 20 -12.30 -27.41 31.97
CA TYR A 20 -11.06 -27.33 32.74
C TYR A 20 -9.93 -28.04 31.99
N LEU A 21 -8.75 -27.41 31.92
CA LEU A 21 -7.64 -27.92 31.10
C LEU A 21 -7.09 -29.28 31.60
N ASP A 22 -7.27 -29.59 32.89
CA ASP A 22 -6.90 -30.86 33.51
C ASP A 22 -7.90 -32.01 33.23
N GLU A 23 -9.11 -31.69 32.77
CA GLU A 23 -10.16 -32.67 32.42
C GLU A 23 -10.17 -33.03 30.93
N LEU A 24 -9.26 -32.45 30.13
CA LEU A 24 -9.14 -32.75 28.70
C LEU A 24 -8.62 -34.16 28.47
N VAL A 25 -9.29 -34.90 27.60
CA VAL A 25 -8.87 -36.24 27.18
C VAL A 25 -8.15 -36.14 25.85
N GLY A 26 -6.81 -36.14 25.89
CA GLY A 26 -5.98 -36.00 24.69
C GLY A 26 -6.20 -34.68 23.95
N GLY A 27 -6.30 -33.58 24.69
CA GLY A 27 -6.48 -32.24 24.13
C GLY A 27 -7.89 -31.88 23.67
N ARG A 28 -8.87 -32.77 23.90
CA ARG A 28 -10.24 -32.61 23.39
C ARG A 28 -11.23 -32.26 24.50
N CYS A 29 -12.21 -31.42 24.15
CA CYS A 29 -13.36 -31.12 24.98
C CYS A 29 -14.10 -32.44 25.33
N PRO A 30 -14.34 -32.73 26.61
CA PRO A 30 -14.97 -33.97 27.04
C PRO A 30 -16.45 -34.06 26.66
N LEU A 31 -17.10 -32.93 26.36
CA LEU A 31 -18.53 -32.88 26.06
C LEU A 31 -18.84 -33.04 24.57
N CYS A 32 -18.02 -32.48 23.69
CA CYS A 32 -18.26 -32.50 22.24
C CYS A 32 -17.12 -33.10 21.39
N GLY A 33 -15.96 -33.40 21.99
CA GLY A 33 -14.82 -33.99 21.31
C GLY A 33 -13.99 -33.02 20.45
N TYR A 34 -14.33 -31.72 20.47
CA TYR A 34 -13.58 -30.67 19.77
C TYR A 34 -12.14 -30.56 20.29
N SER A 35 -11.16 -30.52 19.38
CA SER A 35 -9.73 -30.44 19.71
C SER A 35 -9.35 -29.01 20.09
N LEU A 36 -8.93 -28.78 21.33
CA LEU A 36 -8.41 -27.49 21.80
C LEU A 36 -6.91 -27.35 21.54
N ASP A 37 -6.22 -28.44 21.23
CA ASP A 37 -4.78 -28.46 20.89
C ASP A 37 -4.48 -27.82 19.51
N GLU A 38 -5.50 -27.49 18.70
CA GLU A 38 -5.32 -26.89 17.37
C GLU A 38 -5.42 -25.35 17.37
N ASP A 39 -5.61 -24.70 18.53
CA ASP A 39 -5.68 -23.24 18.63
C ASP A 39 -4.32 -22.60 18.94
N ASP A 40 -3.36 -22.79 18.04
CA ASP A 40 -2.26 -21.82 17.82
C ASP A 40 -2.78 -20.61 16.99
N GLY A 41 -4.07 -20.29 17.09
CA GLY A 41 -4.81 -19.38 16.22
C GLY A 41 -4.95 -17.94 16.70
N ALA A 42 -4.38 -17.56 17.85
CA ALA A 42 -4.48 -16.18 18.35
C ALA A 42 -3.25 -15.28 18.03
N CYS A 43 -2.23 -15.83 17.36
CA CYS A 43 -1.06 -15.07 16.87
C CYS A 43 -0.74 -15.28 15.39
N SER A 44 -1.55 -16.01 14.61
CA SER A 44 -1.31 -16.23 13.17
C SER A 44 -2.17 -15.38 12.24
N GLU A 45 -3.35 -14.90 12.66
CA GLU A 45 -4.29 -14.22 11.74
C GLU A 45 -3.77 -12.88 11.21
N TYR A 46 -2.82 -12.24 11.90
CA TYR A 46 -2.14 -11.03 11.42
C TYR A 46 -0.75 -11.29 10.83
N GLU A 47 -0.22 -12.51 10.90
CA GLU A 47 1.04 -12.91 10.25
C GLU A 47 0.80 -13.67 8.93
N GLU A 48 -0.41 -14.19 8.70
CA GLU A 48 -0.82 -14.87 7.46
C GLU A 48 -1.50 -13.93 6.44
N ALA A 49 -1.69 -12.64 6.76
CA ALA A 49 -2.43 -11.68 5.91
C ALA A 49 -1.55 -10.77 5.03
N ILE A 50 -0.28 -11.09 4.82
CA ILE A 50 0.59 -10.41 3.85
C ILE A 50 1.37 -11.50 3.10
N GLU A 51 0.89 -11.88 1.91
CA GLU A 51 1.66 -12.79 1.07
C GLU A 51 3.00 -12.12 0.69
N ARG A 52 4.06 -12.90 0.44
CA ARG A 52 5.38 -12.34 0.05
C ARG A 52 5.30 -11.41 -1.17
N SER A 53 4.28 -11.56 -2.01
CA SER A 53 3.87 -10.69 -3.12
C SER A 53 3.39 -9.30 -2.65
N ASP A 54 2.62 -9.24 -1.57
CA ASP A 54 1.98 -8.01 -1.07
C ASP A 54 2.99 -7.08 -0.41
N LEU A 55 3.97 -7.62 0.31
CA LEU A 55 5.02 -6.81 0.92
C LEU A 55 5.86 -6.07 -0.14
N GLY A 56 6.22 -6.75 -1.22
CA GLY A 56 6.96 -6.14 -2.32
C GLY A 56 6.19 -4.99 -2.97
N TRP A 57 4.88 -5.20 -3.18
CA TRP A 57 3.98 -4.20 -3.72
C TRP A 57 3.81 -2.99 -2.78
N MET A 58 3.61 -3.22 -1.48
CA MET A 58 3.54 -2.14 -0.48
C MET A 58 4.83 -1.32 -0.41
N ILE A 59 5.99 -1.98 -0.44
CA ILE A 59 7.28 -1.31 -0.45
C ILE A 59 7.41 -0.45 -1.70
N PHE A 60 7.04 -0.98 -2.87
CA PHE A 60 7.03 -0.22 -4.12
C PHE A 60 6.12 1.01 -4.05
N GLN A 61 4.86 0.83 -3.64
CA GLN A 61 3.92 1.93 -3.48
C GLN A 61 4.48 3.01 -2.54
N PHE A 62 5.04 2.61 -1.40
CA PHE A 62 5.65 3.54 -0.45
C PHE A 62 6.79 4.34 -1.08
N TYR A 63 7.71 3.69 -1.81
CA TYR A 63 8.83 4.38 -2.45
C TYR A 63 8.37 5.34 -3.54
N VAL A 64 7.42 4.93 -4.39
CA VAL A 64 6.82 5.78 -5.42
C VAL A 64 6.14 6.99 -4.79
N PHE A 65 5.34 6.76 -3.76
CA PHE A 65 4.63 7.80 -3.05
C PHE A 65 5.58 8.79 -2.37
N LYS A 66 6.53 8.29 -1.58
CA LYS A 66 7.55 9.10 -0.91
C LYS A 66 8.35 9.92 -1.92
N ARG A 67 8.76 9.32 -3.04
CA ARG A 67 9.51 9.98 -4.10
C ARG A 67 8.73 11.14 -4.70
N PHE A 68 7.54 10.91 -5.24
CA PHE A 68 6.79 11.97 -5.93
C PHE A 68 6.20 13.01 -4.99
N CYS A 69 5.75 12.61 -3.79
CA CYS A 69 5.29 13.57 -2.78
C CYS A 69 6.45 14.45 -2.26
N SER A 70 7.69 13.93 -2.20
CA SER A 70 8.86 14.76 -1.86
C SER A 70 9.18 15.82 -2.93
N GLU A 71 8.85 15.55 -4.19
CA GLU A 71 8.89 16.52 -5.30
C GLU A 71 7.67 17.47 -5.31
N GLY A 72 6.75 17.31 -4.35
CA GLY A 72 5.55 18.13 -4.21
C GLY A 72 4.37 17.71 -5.09
N ALA A 73 4.42 16.54 -5.73
CA ALA A 73 3.29 16.01 -6.49
C ALA A 73 2.05 15.82 -5.58
N ASN A 74 0.85 15.93 -6.16
CA ASN A 74 -0.38 15.70 -5.42
C ASN A 74 -0.53 14.20 -5.08
N PRO A 75 -0.70 13.82 -3.80
CA PRO A 75 -0.95 12.44 -3.38
C PRO A 75 -2.00 11.70 -4.20
N LEU A 76 -3.11 12.36 -4.56
CA LEU A 76 -4.17 11.75 -5.35
C LEU A 76 -3.71 11.39 -6.76
N GLN A 77 -2.90 12.25 -7.39
CA GLN A 77 -2.35 11.95 -8.72
C GLN A 77 -1.36 10.79 -8.66
N VAL A 78 -0.56 10.71 -7.60
CA VAL A 78 0.38 9.59 -7.41
C VAL A 78 -0.39 8.28 -7.20
N MET A 79 -1.47 8.30 -6.41
CA MET A 79 -2.35 7.14 -6.24
C MET A 79 -2.98 6.68 -7.55
N GLN A 80 -3.42 7.62 -8.41
CA GLN A 80 -3.97 7.29 -9.74
C GLN A 80 -2.92 6.64 -10.66
N VAL A 81 -1.65 7.06 -10.55
CA VAL A 81 -0.55 6.42 -11.28
C VAL A 81 -0.31 5.01 -10.75
N LEU A 82 -0.30 4.82 -9.43
CA LEU A 82 -0.12 3.50 -8.82
C LEU A 82 -1.26 2.53 -9.17
N SER A 83 -2.52 2.97 -9.11
CA SER A 83 -3.66 2.13 -9.45
C SER A 83 -3.63 1.72 -10.92
N ARG A 84 -3.30 2.64 -11.82
CA ARG A 84 -3.17 2.33 -13.25
C ARG A 84 -2.00 1.37 -13.52
N TYR A 85 -0.90 1.49 -12.78
CA TYR A 85 0.21 0.55 -12.91
C TYR A 85 -0.19 -0.86 -12.45
N GLU A 86 -0.92 -0.97 -11.34
CA GLU A 86 -1.44 -2.23 -10.81
C GLU A 86 -2.37 -2.94 -11.80
N GLU A 87 -3.32 -2.20 -12.37
CA GLU A 87 -4.24 -2.71 -13.40
C GLU A 87 -3.47 -3.27 -14.61
N LEU A 88 -2.44 -2.56 -15.07
CA LEU A 88 -1.61 -3.00 -16.19
C LEU A 88 -0.77 -4.23 -15.82
N ALA A 89 -0.17 -4.26 -14.63
CA ALA A 89 0.66 -5.37 -14.16
C ALA A 89 -0.15 -6.67 -14.02
N GLN A 90 -1.42 -6.58 -13.61
CA GLN A 90 -2.34 -7.73 -13.52
C GLN A 90 -2.75 -8.26 -14.89
N CYS A 91 -2.93 -7.38 -15.89
CA CYS A 91 -3.34 -7.78 -17.24
C CYS A 91 -2.16 -8.30 -18.08
N ASN A 92 -1.08 -7.53 -18.15
CA ASN A 92 0.10 -7.82 -18.95
C ASN A 92 1.34 -7.08 -18.39
N PRO A 93 2.32 -7.79 -17.79
CA PRO A 93 3.49 -7.15 -17.19
C PRO A 93 4.33 -6.35 -18.21
N ALA A 94 4.35 -6.76 -19.47
CA ALA A 94 5.11 -6.06 -20.52
C ALA A 94 4.52 -4.68 -20.90
N ASP A 95 3.23 -4.44 -20.58
CA ASP A 95 2.58 -3.15 -20.79
C ASP A 95 2.77 -2.22 -19.59
N ALA A 96 2.89 -2.78 -18.38
CA ALA A 96 3.24 -2.04 -17.17
C ALA A 96 4.65 -1.42 -17.27
N GLU A 97 5.62 -2.14 -17.83
CA GLU A 97 6.98 -1.64 -18.10
C GLU A 97 7.03 -0.46 -19.07
N LYS A 98 5.99 -0.25 -19.89
CA LYS A 98 5.92 0.86 -20.87
C LYS A 98 5.01 1.99 -20.39
N MET A 99 4.55 1.93 -19.15
CA MET A 99 3.59 2.87 -18.63
C MET A 99 4.21 4.27 -18.49
N GLN A 100 3.73 5.19 -19.33
CA GLN A 100 4.06 6.60 -19.18
C GLN A 100 3.17 7.26 -18.13
N PHE A 101 3.79 8.03 -17.25
CA PHE A 101 3.10 8.85 -16.26
C PHE A 101 3.34 10.34 -16.54
N ALA A 102 2.41 11.16 -16.05
CA ALA A 102 2.51 12.61 -16.04
C ALA A 102 1.91 13.13 -14.74
N LEU A 103 2.73 13.77 -13.91
CA LEU A 103 2.35 14.29 -12.60
C LEU A 103 2.54 15.81 -12.56
N GLU A 104 1.50 16.54 -12.16
CA GLU A 104 1.64 17.98 -11.94
C GLU A 104 2.38 18.24 -10.63
N VAL A 105 3.44 19.04 -10.69
CA VAL A 105 4.24 19.42 -9.52
C VAL A 105 4.30 20.94 -9.37
N PRO A 106 4.37 21.45 -8.13
CA PRO A 106 4.56 22.87 -7.90
C PRO A 106 5.94 23.30 -8.41
N MET A 107 5.99 24.47 -9.03
CA MET A 107 7.26 25.11 -9.36
C MET A 107 7.95 25.57 -8.07
N SER A 108 9.23 25.26 -7.96
CA SER A 108 10.13 25.76 -6.92
C SER A 108 10.27 27.30 -7.01
N ARG A 109 10.74 27.92 -5.94
CA ARG A 109 10.87 29.39 -5.87
C ARG A 109 11.75 29.95 -6.98
N TRP A 110 12.87 29.28 -7.27
CA TRP A 110 13.80 29.66 -8.34
C TRP A 110 13.19 29.50 -9.72
N GLU A 111 12.50 28.38 -9.95
CA GLU A 111 11.78 28.16 -11.20
C GLU A 111 10.75 29.25 -11.46
N ARG A 112 10.04 29.75 -10.46
CA ARG A 112 9.05 30.83 -10.64
C ARG A 112 9.65 32.17 -11.08
N LEU A 113 10.95 32.37 -10.92
CA LEU A 113 11.63 33.63 -11.27
C LEU A 113 12.29 33.59 -12.65
N LEU A 114 12.60 32.39 -13.15
CA LEU A 114 13.31 32.22 -14.42
C LEU A 114 12.35 32.07 -15.60
N PRO A 115 12.67 32.65 -16.78
CA PRO A 115 11.91 32.41 -18.00
C PRO A 115 12.02 30.94 -18.42
N LYS A 116 10.87 30.31 -18.70
CA LYS A 116 10.78 28.92 -19.14
C LYS A 116 10.18 28.83 -20.53
N ARG A 117 10.54 27.78 -21.26
CA ARG A 117 9.96 27.48 -22.57
C ARG A 117 8.79 26.50 -22.41
N CYS A 118 7.64 26.84 -22.97
CA CYS A 118 6.48 25.96 -22.98
C CYS A 118 6.72 24.74 -23.88
N ASN A 119 6.48 23.54 -23.36
CA ASN A 119 6.62 22.30 -24.13
C ASN A 119 5.58 22.17 -25.25
N LYS A 120 4.37 22.71 -25.07
CA LYS A 120 3.29 22.63 -26.07
C LYS A 120 3.44 23.63 -27.22
N CYS A 121 3.67 24.90 -26.92
CA CYS A 121 3.66 25.98 -27.92
C CYS A 121 5.01 26.66 -28.16
N GLY A 122 6.05 26.28 -27.41
CA GLY A 122 7.41 26.81 -27.55
C GLY A 122 7.62 28.24 -27.05
N ARG A 123 6.57 28.96 -26.61
CA ARG A 123 6.66 30.34 -26.11
C ARG A 123 7.38 30.42 -24.76
N LEU A 124 8.09 31.53 -24.54
CA LEU A 124 8.69 31.84 -23.25
C LEU A 124 7.65 32.45 -22.30
N PHE A 125 7.67 32.03 -21.04
CA PHE A 125 6.84 32.60 -19.98
C PHE A 125 7.60 32.63 -18.65
N VAL A 126 7.30 33.61 -17.82
CA VAL A 126 7.94 33.79 -16.50
C VAL A 126 6.96 33.48 -15.37
N LYS A 127 5.75 34.03 -15.44
CA LYS A 127 4.71 33.89 -14.41
C LYS A 127 3.63 32.90 -14.82
N GLY A 128 3.04 32.24 -13.82
CA GLY A 128 1.98 31.26 -14.00
C GLY A 128 2.46 29.97 -14.66
N GLY A 129 1.51 29.24 -15.25
CA GLY A 129 1.77 27.96 -15.91
C GLY A 129 1.86 26.79 -14.93
N LYS A 130 2.16 25.61 -15.47
CA LYS A 130 2.24 24.35 -14.75
C LYS A 130 3.58 23.66 -15.02
N ALA A 131 4.11 22.98 -14.01
CA ALA A 131 5.23 22.07 -14.19
C ALA A 131 4.71 20.63 -14.13
N VAL A 132 5.20 19.80 -15.03
CA VAL A 132 4.79 18.40 -15.14
C VAL A 132 6.04 17.54 -15.15
N ILE A 133 6.10 16.55 -14.27
CA ILE A 133 7.09 15.50 -14.32
C ILE A 133 6.49 14.36 -15.12
N SER A 134 7.16 13.98 -16.20
CA SER A 134 6.75 12.86 -17.05
C SER A 134 7.91 11.90 -17.26
N GLY A 135 7.59 10.62 -17.35
CA GLY A 135 8.59 9.58 -17.53
C GLY A 135 7.98 8.19 -17.53
N ASP A 136 8.85 7.23 -17.29
CA ASP A 136 8.53 5.82 -17.11
C ASP A 136 8.78 5.45 -15.64
N LEU A 137 7.89 4.68 -15.02
CA LEU A 137 8.09 4.19 -13.65
C LEU A 137 9.27 3.23 -13.54
N ALA A 138 9.60 2.52 -14.62
CA ALA A 138 10.74 1.62 -14.68
C ALA A 138 12.08 2.36 -14.78
N ALA A 139 12.07 3.61 -15.27
CA ALA A 139 13.28 4.42 -15.41
C ALA A 139 13.54 5.26 -14.14
N PRO A 140 14.82 5.41 -13.72
CA PRO A 140 15.17 6.30 -12.64
C PRO A 140 15.06 7.78 -13.05
N ASP A 141 15.13 8.11 -14.33
CA ASP A 141 15.18 9.49 -14.80
C ASP A 141 13.81 9.99 -15.27
N HIS A 142 13.42 11.16 -14.77
CA HIS A 142 12.15 11.80 -15.12
C HIS A 142 12.41 13.18 -15.69
N VAL A 143 11.69 13.52 -16.75
CA VAL A 143 11.82 14.82 -17.42
C VAL A 143 10.81 15.79 -16.84
N LYS A 144 11.29 16.89 -16.28
CA LYS A 144 10.44 18.00 -15.85
C LYS A 144 10.21 18.95 -17.01
N THR A 145 8.95 19.08 -17.43
CA THR A 145 8.53 19.97 -18.51
C THR A 145 7.62 21.08 -17.97
N TYR A 146 7.49 22.17 -18.74
CA TYR A 146 6.72 23.34 -18.33
C TYR A 146 5.68 23.70 -19.39
N THR A 147 4.47 24.05 -18.96
CA THR A 147 3.38 24.48 -19.82
C THR A 147 2.94 25.89 -19.44
N CYS A 148 2.86 26.80 -20.41
CA CYS A 148 2.44 28.18 -20.18
C CYS A 148 0.93 28.24 -19.86
N PRO A 149 0.43 29.29 -19.20
CA PRO A 149 -0.99 29.39 -18.82
C PRO A 149 -1.95 29.54 -20.01
N SER A 150 -1.44 29.79 -21.21
CA SER A 150 -2.24 29.90 -22.44
C SER A 150 -2.47 28.57 -23.15
N CYS A 151 -2.00 27.44 -22.60
CA CYS A 151 -2.06 26.09 -23.18
C CYS A 151 -2.50 25.04 -22.15
#